data_AF-Q020Y3-F1
#
_entry.id   AF-Q020Y3-F1
#
_cell.length_a   1.000
_cell.length_b   1.000
_cell.length_c   1.000
_cell.angle_alpha   90.00
_cell.angle_beta   90.00
_cell.angle_gamma   90.00
#
_symmetry.space_group_name_H-M   'P 1'
#
loop_
_entity.id
_entity.type
_entity.pdbx_description
1 polymer ?
#
loop_
_entity_poly.entity_id
_entity_poly.type
_entity_poly.pdbx_seq_one_letter_code
_entity_poly.pdbx_strand_id
1 'polypeptide(L)'
;MAFQWLQMRVQEENDRRQRESSALERLPAALEDMHTNLLACIQEYTAAFGPESAEVILLPNRIKVTSREFRDGRWHTAAKVELVAVADIPGFRIERGEYSMAVEVGVLPSSKLFYRDREQDKYLTMDEFTRRILDRVLFPKLRD
;
A
#
# COMPACT_ATOMS: atom_id res chain seq x y z
N MET A 1 -21.72 -28.42 33.43
CA MET A 1 -21.12 -28.58 32.09
C MET A 1 -20.59 -27.22 31.65
N ALA A 2 -19.28 -27.08 31.49
CA ALA A 2 -18.69 -25.83 31.01
C ALA A 2 -18.97 -25.66 29.52
N PHE A 3 -19.30 -24.44 29.07
CA PHE A 3 -19.56 -24.13 27.66
C PHE A 3 -18.25 -24.16 26.85
N GLN A 4 -17.76 -25.35 26.50
CA GLN A 4 -16.50 -25.54 25.76
C GLN A 4 -16.46 -24.77 24.43
N TRP A 5 -17.58 -24.70 23.71
CA TRP A 5 -17.68 -23.92 22.47
C TRP A 5 -17.41 -22.42 22.70
N LEU A 6 -17.85 -21.88 23.84
CA LEU A 6 -17.65 -20.48 24.19
C LEU A 6 -16.18 -20.22 24.53
N GLN A 7 -15.55 -21.14 25.26
CA GLN A 7 -14.11 -21.06 25.56
C GLN A 7 -13.28 -21.06 24.26
N MET A 8 -13.63 -21.91 23.30
CA MET A 8 -12.97 -21.95 21.99
C MET A 8 -13.15 -20.63 21.22
N ARG A 9 -14.38 -20.10 21.14
CA ARG A 9 -14.65 -18.81 20.47
C ARG A 9 -13.95 -17.63 21.14
N VAL A 10 -13.87 -17.61 22.46
CA VAL A 10 -13.13 -16.59 23.21
C VAL A 10 -11.65 -16.66 22.87
N GLN A 11 -11.07 -17.85 22.77
CA GLN A 11 -9.67 -18.02 22.37
C GLN A 11 -9.41 -17.53 20.94
N GLU A 12 -10.24 -17.96 19.98
CA GLU A 12 -10.14 -17.51 18.58
C GLU A 12 -10.20 -15.98 18.45
N GLU A 13 -11.11 -15.34 19.19
CA GLU A 13 -11.29 -13.90 19.18
C GLU A 13 -10.11 -13.16 19.84
N ASN A 14 -9.55 -13.70 20.92
CA ASN A 14 -8.32 -13.16 21.52
C ASN A 14 -7.15 -13.24 20.55
N ASP A 15 -6.98 -14.39 19.87
CA ASP A 15 -5.91 -14.59 18.89
C ASP A 15 -6.07 -13.68 17.66
N ARG A 16 -7.32 -13.40 17.24
CA ARG A 16 -7.61 -12.41 16.18
C ARG A 16 -7.22 -11.00 16.63
N ARG A 17 -7.68 -10.55 17.81
CA ARG A 17 -7.37 -9.22 18.35
C ARG A 17 -5.89 -9.00 18.57
N GLN A 18 -5.18 -10.02 19.06
CA GLN A 18 -3.74 -9.95 19.25
C GLN A 18 -3.02 -9.74 17.91
N ARG A 19 -3.41 -10.47 16.86
CA ARG A 19 -2.86 -10.30 15.51
C ARG A 19 -3.15 -8.91 14.95
N GLU A 20 -4.37 -8.41 15.12
CA GLU A 20 -4.75 -7.06 14.67
C GLU A 20 -3.96 -5.97 15.39
N SER A 21 -3.82 -6.05 16.72
CA SER A 21 -3.00 -5.09 17.49
C SER A 21 -1.57 -5.07 16.99
N SER A 22 -0.98 -6.25 16.81
CA SER A 22 0.40 -6.38 16.31
C SER A 22 0.57 -5.88 14.87
N ALA A 23 -0.44 -6.02 14.01
CA ALA A 23 -0.43 -5.43 12.68
C ALA A 23 -0.52 -3.90 12.74
N LEU A 24 -1.45 -3.36 13.54
CA LEU A 24 -1.65 -1.91 13.72
C LEU A 24 -0.39 -1.21 14.25
N GLU A 25 0.28 -1.80 15.22
CA GLU A 25 1.55 -1.30 15.77
C GLU A 25 2.66 -1.22 14.71
N ARG A 26 2.60 -2.08 13.68
CA ARG A 26 3.58 -2.12 12.60
C ARG A 26 3.23 -1.25 11.40
N LEU A 27 2.00 -0.72 11.32
CA LEU A 27 1.58 0.08 10.15
C LEU A 27 2.43 1.32 9.88
N PRO A 28 2.85 2.11 10.88
CA PRO A 28 3.71 3.26 10.61
C PRO A 28 5.04 2.85 9.96
N ALA A 29 5.70 1.82 10.49
CA ALA A 29 6.93 1.29 9.92
C ALA A 29 6.71 0.68 8.53
N ALA A 30 5.59 -0.03 8.33
CA ALA A 30 5.23 -0.58 7.02
C ALA A 30 5.01 0.53 5.97
N LEU A 31 4.46 1.68 6.38
CA LEU A 31 4.27 2.84 5.50
C LEU A 31 5.62 3.47 5.13
N GLU A 32 6.55 3.61 6.07
CA GLU A 32 7.91 4.09 5.80
C GLU A 32 8.69 3.15 4.87
N ASP A 33 8.59 1.84 5.10
CA ASP A 33 9.19 0.81 4.25
C ASP A 33 8.61 0.90 2.83
N MET A 34 7.29 1.02 2.71
CA MET A 34 6.63 1.18 1.40
C MET A 34 7.07 2.46 0.70
N HIS A 35 7.17 3.58 1.43
CA HIS A 35 7.69 4.83 0.88
C HIS A 35 9.10 4.67 0.33
N THR A 36 9.97 3.96 1.04
CA THR A 36 11.35 3.69 0.58
C THR A 36 11.36 2.92 -0.75
N ASN A 37 10.51 1.89 -0.87
CA ASN A 37 10.40 1.13 -2.12
C ASN A 37 9.85 1.99 -3.27
N LEU A 38 8.81 2.79 -3.01
CA LEU A 38 8.24 3.68 -4.03
C LEU A 38 9.24 4.78 -4.43
N LEU A 39 10.01 5.32 -3.49
CA LEU A 39 11.04 6.31 -3.77
C LEU A 39 12.11 5.77 -4.73
N ALA A 40 12.55 4.52 -4.57
CA ALA A 40 13.47 3.87 -5.50
C ALA A 40 12.88 3.80 -6.92
N CYS A 41 11.61 3.38 -7.06
CA CYS A 41 10.94 3.35 -8.36
C CYS A 41 10.80 4.75 -9.00
N ILE A 42 10.49 5.78 -8.19
CA ILE A 42 10.39 7.16 -8.67
C ILE A 42 11.76 7.72 -9.09
N GLN A 43 12.84 7.35 -8.39
CA GLN A 43 14.21 7.75 -8.77
C GLN A 43 14.59 7.17 -10.13
N GLU A 44 14.29 5.89 -10.39
CA GLU A 44 14.53 5.28 -11.70
C GLU A 44 13.69 5.94 -12.80
N TYR A 45 12.41 6.21 -12.53
CA TYR A 45 11.52 6.87 -13.49
C TYR A 45 11.99 8.29 -13.82
N THR A 46 12.35 9.08 -12.81
CA THR A 46 12.80 10.47 -12.99
C THR A 46 14.18 10.56 -13.63
N ALA A 47 15.04 9.55 -13.46
CA ALA A 47 16.28 9.44 -14.22
C ALA A 47 16.05 9.23 -15.73
N ALA A 48 14.96 8.53 -16.11
CA ALA A 48 14.61 8.28 -17.50
C ALA A 48 13.84 9.44 -18.17
N PHE A 49 12.90 10.07 -17.45
CA PHE A 49 11.95 11.03 -18.02
C PHE A 49 12.11 12.47 -17.51
N GLY A 50 13.06 12.71 -16.61
CA GLY A 50 13.38 14.03 -16.06
C GLY A 50 12.91 14.20 -14.60
N PRO A 51 13.57 15.09 -13.82
CA PRO A 51 13.38 15.21 -12.37
C PRO A 51 11.97 15.65 -11.96
N GLU A 52 11.25 16.38 -12.83
CA GLU A 52 9.91 16.88 -12.55
C GLU A 52 8.80 15.89 -12.98
N SER A 53 9.17 14.79 -13.66
CA SER A 53 8.22 13.83 -14.26
C SER A 53 7.42 13.03 -13.24
N ALA A 54 7.92 12.88 -12.01
CA ALA A 54 7.17 12.28 -10.93
C ALA A 54 7.68 12.75 -9.56
N GLU A 55 6.82 12.69 -8.56
CA GLU A 55 7.16 12.96 -7.16
C GLU A 55 6.47 11.94 -6.26
N VAL A 56 7.10 11.62 -5.13
CA VAL A 56 6.51 10.86 -4.03
C VAL A 56 6.66 11.65 -2.74
N ILE A 57 5.59 11.70 -1.95
CA ILE A 57 5.53 12.47 -0.68
C ILE A 57 4.97 11.54 0.39
N LEU A 58 5.75 11.33 1.46
CA LEU A 58 5.28 10.70 2.70
C LEU A 58 4.56 11.73 3.57
N LEU A 59 3.36 11.38 4.01
CA LEU A 59 2.53 12.10 4.97
C LEU A 59 2.21 11.17 6.16
N PRO A 60 1.75 11.69 7.31
CA PRO A 60 1.64 10.91 8.55
C PRO A 60 0.87 9.58 8.45
N ASN A 61 -0.13 9.49 7.57
CA ASN A 61 -0.92 8.29 7.36
C ASN A 61 -1.09 7.90 5.90
N ARG A 62 -0.32 8.50 4.99
CA ARG A 62 -0.44 8.21 3.56
C ARG A 62 0.83 8.52 2.78
N ILE A 63 0.96 7.90 1.62
CA ILE A 63 1.94 8.27 0.60
C ILE A 63 1.17 8.80 -0.59
N LYS A 64 1.59 9.94 -1.13
CA LYS A 64 1.06 10.51 -2.37
C LYS A 64 2.12 10.38 -3.46
N VAL A 65 1.73 9.85 -4.61
CA VAL A 65 2.55 9.86 -5.82
C VAL A 65 1.82 10.65 -6.90
N THR A 66 2.52 11.57 -7.54
CA THR A 66 2.03 12.34 -8.68
C THR A 66 2.95 12.10 -9.87
N SER A 67 2.40 11.82 -11.05
CA SER A 67 3.15 11.86 -12.32
C SER A 67 2.82 13.13 -13.09
N ARG A 68 3.78 13.61 -13.87
CA ARG A 68 3.67 14.79 -14.73
C ARG A 68 4.16 14.47 -16.13
N GLU A 69 3.53 15.09 -17.12
CA GLU A 69 3.97 15.05 -18.50
C GLU A 69 4.38 16.46 -18.94
N PHE A 70 5.46 16.54 -19.72
CA PHE A 70 5.89 17.79 -20.34
C PHE A 70 5.11 18.01 -21.65
N ARG A 71 4.27 19.04 -21.68
CA ARG A 71 3.46 19.43 -22.86
C ARG A 71 3.51 20.95 -23.01
N ASP A 72 3.58 21.42 -24.25
CA ASP A 72 3.56 22.86 -24.57
C ASP A 72 4.59 23.70 -23.76
N GLY A 73 5.76 23.13 -23.49
CA GLY A 73 6.84 23.80 -22.76
C GLY A 73 6.66 23.86 -21.24
N ARG A 74 5.66 23.16 -20.67
CA ARG A 74 5.38 23.14 -19.22
C ARG A 74 5.07 21.73 -18.72
N TRP A 75 5.31 21.50 -17.43
CA TRP A 75 4.91 20.27 -16.75
C TRP A 75 3.46 20.34 -16.32
N HIS A 76 2.69 19.30 -16.67
CA HIS A 76 1.29 19.17 -16.30
C HIS A 76 1.09 17.86 -15.53
N THR A 77 0.34 17.90 -14.42
CA THR A 77 -0.05 16.68 -13.71
C THR A 77 -0.84 15.76 -14.64
N ALA A 78 -0.38 14.52 -14.77
CA ALA A 78 -0.98 13.51 -15.62
C ALA A 78 -1.84 12.53 -14.82
N ALA A 79 -1.31 12.01 -13.70
CA ALA A 79 -2.03 11.10 -12.82
C ALA A 79 -1.56 11.23 -11.36
N LYS A 80 -2.35 10.65 -10.45
CA LYS A 80 -2.09 10.63 -9.01
C LYS A 80 -2.57 9.32 -8.40
N VAL A 81 -1.84 8.81 -7.42
CA VAL A 81 -2.27 7.74 -6.51
C VAL A 81 -1.99 8.16 -5.07
N GLU A 82 -2.86 7.72 -4.16
CA GLU A 82 -2.59 7.74 -2.73
C GLU A 82 -2.57 6.31 -2.20
N LEU A 83 -1.62 6.03 -1.31
CA LEU A 83 -1.63 4.85 -0.45
C LEU A 83 -1.94 5.30 0.96
N VAL A 84 -3.11 4.96 1.49
CA VAL A 84 -3.60 5.42 2.80
C VAL A 84 -3.52 4.27 3.80
N ALA A 85 -2.90 4.49 4.95
CA ALA A 85 -2.96 3.55 6.06
C ALA A 85 -4.36 3.57 6.70
N VAL A 86 -5.00 2.41 6.80
CA VAL A 86 -6.37 2.26 7.32
C VAL A 86 -6.33 1.35 8.54
N ALA A 87 -6.93 1.78 9.65
CA ALA A 87 -6.95 0.97 10.87
C ALA A 87 -8.01 -0.15 10.80
N ASP A 88 -9.19 0.14 10.22
CA ASP A 88 -10.30 -0.82 10.06
C ASP A 88 -9.94 -2.01 9.17
N ILE A 89 -8.89 -1.85 8.36
CA ILE A 89 -8.29 -2.89 7.56
C ILE A 89 -6.80 -2.79 7.88
N PRO A 90 -6.28 -3.47 8.92
CA PRO A 90 -4.91 -3.30 9.39
C PRO A 90 -3.93 -3.39 8.23
N GLY A 91 -3.62 -2.25 7.59
CA GLY A 91 -3.05 -2.25 6.25
C GLY A 91 -3.30 -0.95 5.47
N PHE A 92 -3.40 -1.09 4.16
CA PHE A 92 -3.39 0.02 3.22
C PHE A 92 -4.58 0.01 2.27
N ARG A 93 -4.94 1.21 1.79
CA ARG A 93 -5.86 1.42 0.69
C ARG A 93 -5.15 2.19 -0.42
N ILE A 94 -5.12 1.61 -1.62
CA ILE A 94 -4.66 2.29 -2.83
C ILE A 94 -5.85 3.05 -3.40
N GLU A 95 -5.73 4.36 -3.60
CA GLU A 95 -6.77 5.25 -4.12
C GLU A 95 -6.30 5.98 -5.38
N ARG A 96 -7.06 5.83 -6.47
CA ARG A 96 -6.77 6.41 -7.79
C ARG A 96 -8.06 6.80 -8.51
N GLY A 97 -8.52 8.03 -8.29
CA GLY A 97 -9.82 8.47 -8.82
C GLY A 97 -10.94 7.57 -8.27
N GLU A 98 -11.71 6.93 -9.15
CA GLU A 98 -12.77 5.98 -8.79
C GLU A 98 -12.25 4.58 -8.39
N TYR A 99 -10.97 4.28 -8.60
CA TYR A 99 -10.38 3.00 -8.22
C TYR A 99 -9.93 3.02 -6.75
N SER A 100 -10.40 2.04 -5.98
CA SER A 100 -9.95 1.77 -4.62
C SER A 100 -9.62 0.29 -4.47
N MET A 101 -8.51 -0.04 -3.81
CA MET A 101 -8.13 -1.42 -3.52
C MET A 101 -7.59 -1.53 -2.10
N ALA A 102 -8.09 -2.51 -1.33
CA ALA A 102 -7.63 -2.77 0.02
C ALA A 102 -6.54 -3.86 0.05
N VAL A 103 -5.44 -3.55 0.73
CA VAL A 103 -4.34 -4.48 1.02
C VAL A 103 -4.21 -4.61 2.53
N GLU A 104 -4.40 -5.82 3.04
CA GLU A 104 -4.16 -6.13 4.43
C GLU A 104 -2.66 -6.33 4.67
N VAL A 105 -2.19 -5.81 5.81
CA VAL A 105 -0.85 -6.01 6.32
C VAL A 105 -0.95 -6.92 7.53
N GLY A 106 -0.21 -8.02 7.51
CA GLY A 106 -0.10 -8.89 8.67
C GLY A 106 1.35 -9.18 9.02
N VAL A 107 1.53 -9.73 10.21
CA VAL A 107 2.83 -10.09 10.76
C VAL A 107 2.90 -11.61 10.82
N LEU A 108 3.90 -12.20 10.14
CA LEU A 108 4.22 -13.62 10.27
C LEU A 108 4.87 -13.90 11.64
N PRO A 109 4.87 -15.15 12.13
CA PRO A 109 5.57 -15.52 13.37
C PRO A 109 7.05 -15.14 13.41
N SER A 110 7.69 -15.04 12.23
CA SER A 110 9.08 -14.55 12.08
C SER A 110 9.25 -13.04 12.24
N SER A 111 8.19 -12.32 12.65
CA SER A 111 8.10 -10.84 12.65
C SER A 111 8.20 -10.18 11.27
N LYS A 112 8.15 -10.96 10.19
CA LYS A 112 8.15 -10.45 8.81
C LYS A 112 6.75 -9.98 8.42
N LEU A 113 6.65 -8.81 7.79
CA LEU A 113 5.41 -8.32 7.22
C LEU A 113 5.02 -9.10 5.96
N PHE A 114 3.73 -9.32 5.79
CA PHE A 114 3.14 -9.77 4.53
C PHE A 114 2.04 -8.81 4.08
N TYR A 115 1.81 -8.79 2.78
CA TYR A 115 0.78 -7.98 2.13
C TYR A 115 -0.20 -8.92 1.44
N ARG A 116 -1.50 -8.71 1.65
CA ARG A 116 -2.55 -9.53 1.07
C ARG A 116 -3.61 -8.65 0.43
N ASP A 117 -3.90 -8.90 -0.84
CA ASP A 117 -5.07 -8.37 -1.52
C ASP A 117 -6.32 -8.91 -0.82
N ARG A 118 -7.13 -8.01 -0.24
CA ARG A 118 -8.31 -8.40 0.53
C ARG A 118 -9.45 -8.92 -0.35
N GLU A 119 -9.53 -8.47 -1.60
CA GLU A 119 -10.61 -8.85 -2.52
C GLU A 119 -10.30 -10.18 -3.22
N GLN A 120 -9.04 -10.37 -3.61
CA GLN A 120 -8.59 -11.58 -4.33
C GLN A 120 -8.04 -12.67 -3.41
N ASP A 121 -7.92 -12.39 -2.11
CA ASP A 121 -7.29 -13.27 -1.10
C ASP A 121 -5.89 -13.76 -1.52
N LYS A 122 -5.12 -12.89 -2.20
CA LYS A 122 -3.81 -13.23 -2.77
C LYS A 122 -2.69 -12.48 -2.04
N TYR A 123 -1.64 -13.21 -1.65
CA TYR A 123 -0.41 -12.58 -1.17
C TYR A 123 0.29 -11.80 -2.29
N LEU A 124 0.81 -10.62 -1.94
CA LEU A 124 1.53 -9.75 -2.85
C LEU A 124 3.01 -9.75 -2.51
N THR A 125 3.84 -9.90 -3.54
CA THR A 125 5.27 -9.54 -3.41
C THR A 125 5.44 -8.03 -3.37
N MET A 126 6.61 -7.55 -2.93
CA MET A 126 6.91 -6.12 -2.96
C MET A 126 6.84 -5.56 -4.39
N ASP A 127 7.37 -6.30 -5.37
CA ASP A 127 7.32 -5.96 -6.79
C ASP A 127 5.88 -5.86 -7.33
N GLU A 128 5.04 -6.86 -7.03
CA GLU A 128 3.62 -6.82 -7.42
C GLU A 128 2.90 -5.63 -6.76
N PHE A 129 3.22 -5.33 -5.49
CA PHE A 129 2.56 -4.26 -4.76
C PHE A 129 2.96 -2.87 -5.28
N THR A 130 4.26 -2.61 -5.47
CA THR A 130 4.73 -1.34 -6.06
C THR A 130 4.21 -1.17 -7.48
N ARG A 131 4.17 -2.24 -8.29
CA ARG A 131 3.56 -2.22 -9.63
C ARG A 131 2.08 -1.85 -9.57
N ARG A 132 1.29 -2.45 -8.68
CA ARG A 132 -0.15 -2.13 -8.54
C ARG A 132 -0.39 -0.66 -8.14
N ILE A 133 0.51 -0.07 -7.36
CA ILE A 133 0.46 1.35 -6.98
C ILE A 133 0.85 2.25 -8.16
N LEU A 134 1.97 1.97 -8.80
CA LEU A 134 2.65 2.92 -9.70
C LEU A 134 2.29 2.77 -11.17
N ASP A 135 2.07 1.56 -11.66
CA ASP A 135 2.02 1.25 -13.11
C ASP A 135 1.06 2.17 -13.88
N ARG A 136 -0.19 2.25 -13.43
CA ARG A 136 -1.22 3.08 -14.06
C ARG A 136 -1.06 4.59 -13.79
N VAL A 137 -0.20 4.99 -12.86
CA VAL A 137 0.12 6.41 -12.59
C VAL A 137 1.31 6.87 -13.41
N LEU A 138 2.36 6.06 -13.50
CA LEU A 138 3.57 6.36 -14.26
C LEU A 138 3.38 6.14 -15.77
N PHE A 139 2.49 5.20 -16.14
CA PHE A 139 2.24 4.83 -17.53
C PHE A 139 0.75 4.86 -17.90
N PRO A 140 0.03 6.00 -17.74
CA PRO A 140 -1.42 6.07 -17.92
C PRO A 140 -1.89 5.75 -19.36
N LYS A 141 -0.99 5.87 -20.35
CA LYS A 141 -1.25 5.58 -21.77
C LYS A 141 -0.95 4.12 -22.16
N LEU A 142 -0.16 3.40 -21.36
CA LEU A 142 0.07 1.97 -21.56
C LEU A 142 -1.09 1.23 -20.88
N ARG A 143 -2.16 0.99 -21.64
CA ARG A 143 -3.23 0.09 -21.19
C ARG A 143 -2.95 -1.29 -21.76
N ASP A 144 -2.57 -2.22 -20.90
CA ASP A 144 -3.00 -3.61 -21.06
C ASP A 144 -4.53 -3.65 -20.90
#